data_AF-A0A7C4WKC0-F1
#
_entry.id   AF-A0A7C4WKC0-F1
#
_cell.length_a   1.000
_cell.length_b   1.000
_cell.length_c   1.000
_cell.angle_alpha   90.00
_cell.angle_beta   90.00
_cell.angle_gamma   90.00
#
_symmetry.space_group_name_H-M   'P 1'
#
loop_
_entity.id
_entity.type
_entity.pdbx_description
1 polymer ?
#
loop_
_entity_poly.entity_id
_entity_poly.type
_entity_poly.pdbx_seq_one_letter_code
_entity_poly.pdbx_strand_id
1 'polypeptide(L)'
;MKRWLMLAILGAMAGLALPAGAQTRLALWRLKPLGLDAPTAERLEVLLRAEAGRIKGFSLQAASETESILNRPELSNLRACGGETDCLARIGKALGVDRLITGIIGALGEDYTFDLKLVNSATGQEERRINEALSGRVDLLIPAIRQALYKLLAPEQVTGSLRIEVALAGAEVRIDGQSRGTTPLPGPITGLRPGPHRLEITKKGFTPFSDEVAVRFQQTTRVQVDLASSVMTGLAFENESAEPPPAIEPLILPPPPPNRVRSAAWGTLATAAGTGLLAGFFGWRSQSAENLVAHAARNSTLDPGLEDTIARGRTYATLANVGIGIAGAAALTSLVFWIIDWSSAEDVPSPATPGAGGTVGFRF
;
A
#
# COMPACT_ATOMS: atom_id res chain seq x y z
N MET A 1 61.75 -35.40 -10.65
CA MET A 1 60.69 -36.04 -11.47
C MET A 1 59.63 -36.61 -10.53
N LYS A 2 58.33 -36.46 -10.85
CA LYS A 2 57.12 -36.83 -10.07
C LYS A 2 56.85 -35.91 -8.86
N ARG A 3 56.09 -34.80 -8.96
CA ARG A 3 54.67 -34.64 -9.35
C ARG A 3 53.79 -35.62 -8.56
N TRP A 4 53.15 -35.14 -7.47
CA TRP A 4 51.78 -35.47 -7.00
C TRP A 4 51.65 -35.29 -5.47
N LEU A 5 51.03 -34.20 -5.02
CA LEU A 5 49.96 -34.19 -4.00
C LEU A 5 49.52 -32.73 -3.79
N MET A 6 48.53 -32.27 -4.57
CA MET A 6 47.64 -31.20 -4.12
C MET A 6 46.26 -31.82 -4.03
N LEU A 7 45.90 -32.29 -2.83
CA LEU A 7 44.51 -32.61 -2.51
C LEU A 7 43.77 -31.29 -2.33
N ALA A 8 42.93 -30.97 -3.30
CA ALA A 8 41.90 -29.96 -3.18
C ALA A 8 40.85 -30.45 -2.16
N ILE A 9 40.83 -29.82 -0.98
CA ILE A 9 39.73 -29.96 -0.03
C ILE A 9 38.58 -29.10 -0.56
N LEU A 10 37.74 -29.68 -1.43
CA LEU A 10 36.39 -29.17 -1.65
C LEU A 10 35.57 -29.52 -0.41
N GLY A 11 35.53 -28.60 0.55
CA GLY A 11 34.56 -28.64 1.64
C GLY A 11 33.15 -28.50 1.06
N ALA A 12 32.41 -29.60 1.01
CA ALA A 12 30.99 -29.60 0.73
C ALA A 12 30.26 -28.80 1.83
N MET A 13 29.90 -27.55 1.53
CA MET A 13 28.82 -26.85 2.22
C MET A 13 27.52 -27.60 1.94
N ALA A 14 27.24 -28.62 2.74
CA ALA A 14 25.89 -29.12 2.92
C ALA A 14 25.13 -28.04 3.70
N GLY A 15 24.44 -27.16 2.96
CA GLY A 15 23.44 -26.27 3.54
C GLY A 15 22.42 -27.12 4.27
N LEU A 16 22.43 -27.05 5.61
CA LEU A 16 21.32 -27.46 6.45
C LEU A 16 20.13 -26.60 6.04
N ALA A 17 19.33 -27.09 5.10
CA ALA A 17 17.95 -26.65 4.97
C ALA A 17 17.28 -26.99 6.31
N LEU A 18 17.03 -25.97 7.13
CA LEU A 18 16.13 -26.10 8.27
C LEU A 18 14.82 -26.70 7.73
N PRO A 19 14.26 -27.75 8.36
CA PRO A 19 12.97 -28.25 7.94
C PRO A 19 11.98 -27.09 8.01
N ALA A 20 11.33 -26.80 6.89
CA ALA A 20 10.19 -25.90 6.84
C ALA A 20 9.26 -26.29 7.99
N GLY A 21 8.99 -25.35 8.90
CA GLY A 21 8.33 -25.63 10.17
C GLY A 21 7.11 -26.51 9.97
N ALA A 22 7.10 -27.68 10.63
CA ALA A 22 5.98 -28.60 10.58
C ALA A 22 4.71 -27.87 11.05
N GLN A 23 3.79 -27.59 10.12
CA GLN A 23 2.50 -27.00 10.47
C GLN A 23 1.69 -28.05 11.22
N THR A 24 1.22 -27.68 12.42
CA THR A 24 0.39 -28.57 13.24
C THR A 24 -0.99 -28.67 12.62
N ARG A 25 -1.44 -29.88 12.27
CA ARG A 25 -2.78 -30.10 11.73
C ARG A 25 -3.83 -29.96 12.82
N LEU A 26 -4.82 -29.12 12.57
CA LEU A 26 -5.83 -28.72 13.53
C LEU A 26 -7.22 -29.00 12.98
N ALA A 27 -8.11 -29.56 13.79
CA ALA A 27 -9.54 -29.64 13.47
C ALA A 27 -10.38 -28.92 14.53
N LEU A 28 -11.46 -28.27 14.07
CA LEU A 28 -12.52 -27.79 14.96
C LEU A 28 -13.62 -28.84 15.04
N TRP A 29 -13.66 -29.55 16.16
CA TRP A 29 -14.67 -30.55 16.47
C TRP A 29 -15.85 -29.91 17.20
N ARG A 30 -17.01 -29.95 16.52
CA ARG A 30 -18.37 -29.60 16.96
C ARG A 30 -18.43 -28.79 18.26
N LEU A 31 -18.84 -27.53 18.15
CA LEU A 31 -19.08 -26.72 19.33
C LEU A 31 -20.51 -26.95 19.80
N LYS A 32 -20.68 -27.21 21.10
CA LYS A 32 -22.00 -27.40 21.67
C LYS A 32 -22.61 -26.03 21.97
N PRO A 33 -23.72 -25.64 21.33
CA PRO A 33 -24.42 -24.42 21.70
C PRO A 33 -25.12 -24.60 23.06
N LEU A 34 -25.07 -23.57 23.91
CA LEU A 34 -25.78 -23.51 25.18
C LEU A 34 -26.57 -22.20 25.26
N GLY A 35 -27.89 -22.27 25.14
CA GLY A 35 -28.75 -21.08 25.13
C GLY A 35 -28.62 -20.21 23.88
N LEU A 36 -28.07 -20.76 22.79
CA LEU A 36 -28.01 -20.12 21.46
C LEU A 36 -29.00 -20.79 20.49
N ASP A 37 -29.60 -19.99 19.61
CA ASP A 37 -30.32 -20.51 18.45
C ASP A 37 -29.34 -21.13 17.43
N ALA A 38 -29.82 -22.11 16.66
CA ALA A 38 -28.99 -22.84 15.71
C ALA A 38 -28.29 -21.94 14.66
N PRO A 39 -28.97 -20.94 14.04
CA PRO A 39 -28.32 -20.01 13.12
C PRO A 39 -27.19 -19.19 13.75
N THR A 40 -27.38 -18.66 14.96
CA THR A 40 -26.33 -17.90 15.65
C THR A 40 -25.13 -18.77 16.03
N ALA A 41 -25.38 -19.99 16.51
CA ALA A 41 -24.33 -20.95 16.82
C ALA A 41 -23.49 -21.31 15.58
N GLU A 42 -24.14 -21.55 14.44
CA GLU A 42 -23.47 -21.85 13.17
C GLU A 42 -22.60 -20.68 12.71
N ARG A 43 -23.11 -19.44 12.79
CA ARG A 43 -22.34 -18.23 12.43
C ARG A 43 -21.10 -18.06 13.31
N LEU A 44 -21.23 -18.24 14.62
CA LEU A 44 -20.09 -18.15 15.55
C LEU A 44 -19.05 -19.25 15.27
N GLU A 45 -19.50 -20.47 14.97
CA GLU A 45 -18.60 -21.56 14.59
C GLU A 45 -17.85 -21.26 13.27
N VAL A 46 -18.53 -20.71 12.27
CA VAL A 46 -17.90 -20.28 11.01
C VAL A 46 -16.86 -19.19 11.24
N LEU A 47 -17.18 -18.18 12.06
CA LEU A 47 -16.23 -17.13 12.44
C LEU A 47 -15.02 -17.71 13.19
N LEU A 48 -15.24 -18.64 14.11
CA LEU A 48 -14.15 -19.29 14.83
C LEU A 48 -13.24 -20.08 13.89
N ARG A 49 -13.80 -20.83 12.93
CA ARG A 49 -12.99 -21.51 11.89
C ARG A 49 -12.19 -20.53 11.05
N ALA A 50 -12.82 -19.44 10.61
CA ALA A 50 -12.14 -18.42 9.80
C ALA A 50 -10.96 -17.78 10.54
N GLU A 51 -11.11 -17.45 11.83
CA GLU A 51 -10.01 -16.90 12.63
C GLU A 51 -8.95 -17.95 13.00
N ALA A 52 -9.34 -19.19 13.30
CA ALA A 52 -8.40 -20.27 13.61
C ALA A 52 -7.48 -20.61 12.42
N GLY A 53 -8.03 -20.58 11.19
CA GLY A 53 -7.27 -20.78 9.96
C GLY A 53 -6.25 -19.67 9.65
N ARG A 54 -6.32 -18.52 10.34
CA ARG A 54 -5.37 -17.40 10.17
C ARG A 54 -4.16 -17.49 11.09
N ILE A 55 -4.16 -18.41 12.05
CA ILE A 55 -3.10 -18.52 13.06
C ILE A 55 -1.89 -19.23 12.45
N LYS A 56 -0.75 -18.54 12.41
CA LYS A 56 0.50 -19.09 11.87
C LYS A 56 0.95 -20.30 12.68
N GLY A 57 1.45 -21.32 11.99
CA GLY A 57 1.91 -22.57 12.62
C GLY A 57 0.85 -23.67 12.72
N PHE A 58 -0.42 -23.35 12.48
CA PHE A 58 -1.52 -24.32 12.44
C PHE A 58 -2.13 -24.40 11.04
N SER A 59 -2.50 -25.61 10.62
CA SER A 59 -3.24 -25.86 9.39
C SER A 59 -4.62 -26.38 9.76
N LEU A 60 -5.64 -25.52 9.64
CA LEU A 60 -7.02 -25.88 9.95
C LEU A 60 -7.62 -26.72 8.82
N GLN A 61 -8.10 -27.91 9.15
CA GLN A 61 -8.83 -28.78 8.23
C GLN A 61 -10.17 -28.16 7.84
N ALA A 62 -10.56 -28.30 6.57
CA ALA A 62 -11.84 -27.81 6.09
C ALA A 62 -13.01 -28.54 6.78
N ALA A 63 -14.12 -27.81 7.00
CA ALA A 63 -15.32 -28.38 7.61
C ALA A 63 -15.89 -29.54 6.78
N SER A 64 -15.94 -29.38 5.45
CA SER A 64 -16.42 -30.42 4.52
C SER A 64 -15.56 -31.68 4.54
N GLU A 65 -14.24 -31.53 4.71
CA GLU A 65 -13.33 -32.66 4.80
C GLU A 65 -13.59 -33.45 6.10
N THR A 66 -13.74 -32.74 7.22
CA THR A 66 -14.11 -33.32 8.52
C THR A 66 -15.43 -34.08 8.43
N GLU A 67 -16.46 -33.49 7.82
CA GLU A 67 -17.77 -34.13 7.63
C GLU A 67 -17.71 -35.35 6.72
N SER A 68 -16.95 -35.28 5.62
CA SER A 68 -16.81 -36.39 4.66
C SER A 68 -16.20 -37.63 5.32
N ILE A 69 -15.24 -37.45 6.23
CA ILE A 69 -14.62 -38.54 6.99
C ILE A 69 -15.64 -39.10 7.98
N LEU A 70 -16.35 -38.24 8.72
CA LEU A 70 -17.34 -38.68 9.70
C LEU A 70 -18.55 -39.39 9.08
N ASN A 71 -18.88 -39.07 7.84
CA ASN A 71 -19.99 -39.68 7.12
C ASN A 71 -19.76 -41.16 6.78
N ARG A 72 -18.54 -41.68 7.00
CA ARG A 72 -18.22 -43.10 6.86
C ARG A 72 -18.93 -43.96 7.91
N PRO A 73 -19.44 -45.15 7.53
CA PRO A 73 -20.20 -46.01 8.44
C PRO A 73 -19.35 -46.53 9.60
N GLU A 74 -18.03 -46.71 9.42
CA GLU A 74 -17.13 -47.18 10.48
C GLU A 74 -16.97 -46.16 11.63
N LEU A 75 -17.26 -44.88 11.38
CA LEU A 75 -17.11 -43.78 12.34
C LEU A 75 -18.47 -43.28 12.87
N SER A 76 -19.56 -43.98 12.56
CA SER A 76 -20.93 -43.65 13.02
C SER A 76 -21.00 -43.48 14.55
N ASN A 77 -20.36 -44.37 15.31
CA ASN A 77 -20.29 -44.31 16.77
C ASN A 77 -19.54 -43.08 17.31
N LEU A 78 -18.60 -42.51 16.54
CA LEU A 78 -17.83 -41.33 16.95
C LEU A 78 -18.60 -40.02 16.75
N ARG A 79 -19.69 -40.01 15.98
CA ARG A 79 -20.54 -38.82 15.81
C ARG A 79 -21.23 -38.39 17.11
N ALA A 80 -21.41 -39.34 18.03
CA ALA A 80 -22.04 -39.11 19.34
C ALA A 80 -21.04 -38.67 20.42
N CYS A 81 -19.74 -38.51 20.12
CA CYS A 81 -18.75 -38.08 21.11
C CYS A 81 -19.14 -36.71 21.71
N GLY A 82 -19.50 -36.70 22.99
CA GLY A 82 -19.98 -35.54 23.74
C GLY A 82 -18.87 -34.71 24.37
N GLY A 83 -17.62 -35.16 24.23
CA GLY A 83 -16.42 -34.44 24.68
C GLY A 83 -15.49 -35.25 25.57
N GLU A 84 -15.69 -36.56 25.71
CA GLU A 84 -14.79 -37.45 26.44
C GLU A 84 -13.42 -37.53 25.75
N THR A 85 -12.34 -37.48 26.54
CA THR A 85 -10.94 -37.45 26.06
C THR A 85 -10.60 -38.61 25.13
N ASP A 86 -10.98 -39.84 25.50
CA ASP A 86 -10.70 -41.05 24.72
C ASP A 86 -11.49 -41.06 23.39
N CYS A 87 -12.69 -40.50 23.39
CA CYS A 87 -13.54 -40.38 22.21
C CYS A 87 -12.93 -39.37 21.22
N LEU A 88 -12.51 -38.21 21.74
CA LEU A 88 -11.84 -37.15 20.97
C LEU A 88 -10.49 -37.60 20.42
N ALA A 89 -9.73 -38.43 21.15
CA ALA A 89 -8.49 -39.02 20.66
C ALA A 89 -8.70 -39.89 19.42
N ARG A 90 -9.74 -40.75 19.43
CA ARG A 90 -10.09 -41.59 18.28
C ARG A 90 -10.54 -40.76 17.07
N ILE A 91 -11.31 -39.70 17.32
CA ILE A 91 -11.69 -38.75 16.27
C ILE A 91 -10.45 -38.09 15.66
N GLY A 92 -9.55 -37.57 16.49
CA GLY A 92 -8.33 -36.92 16.01
C GLY A 92 -7.47 -37.84 15.16
N LYS A 93 -7.33 -39.11 15.57
CA LYS A 93 -6.65 -40.16 14.78
C LYS A 93 -7.35 -40.46 13.46
N ALA A 94 -8.68 -40.54 13.46
CA ALA A 94 -9.48 -40.78 12.26
C ALA A 94 -9.43 -39.60 11.26
N LEU A 95 -9.38 -38.38 11.78
CA LEU A 95 -9.25 -37.15 10.98
C LEU A 95 -7.81 -36.88 10.52
N GLY A 96 -6.82 -37.54 11.10
CA GLY A 96 -5.40 -37.34 10.76
C GLY A 96 -4.85 -35.98 11.19
N VAL A 97 -5.38 -35.42 12.27
CA VAL A 97 -4.97 -34.12 12.83
C VAL A 97 -4.16 -34.32 14.10
N ASP A 98 -3.27 -33.37 14.42
CA ASP A 98 -2.41 -33.39 15.61
C ASP A 98 -3.14 -32.83 16.85
N ARG A 99 -4.08 -31.91 16.62
CA ARG A 99 -4.83 -31.20 17.67
C ARG A 99 -6.30 -31.04 17.29
N LEU A 100 -7.16 -31.14 18.30
CA LEU A 100 -8.60 -30.85 18.20
C LEU A 100 -8.96 -29.65 19.07
N ILE A 101 -9.71 -28.70 18.52
CA ILE A 101 -10.46 -27.73 19.31
C ILE A 101 -11.88 -28.23 19.45
N THR A 102 -12.43 -28.21 20.65
CA THR A 102 -13.86 -28.45 20.88
C THR A 102 -14.31 -27.66 22.10
N GLY A 103 -15.60 -27.57 22.37
CA GLY A 103 -16.07 -26.78 23.49
C GLY A 103 -17.55 -26.45 23.46
N ILE A 104 -17.91 -25.48 24.29
CA ILE A 104 -19.25 -24.94 24.42
C ILE A 104 -19.21 -23.46 24.01
N ILE A 105 -20.19 -23.06 23.22
CA ILE A 105 -20.49 -21.65 22.96
C ILE A 105 -21.82 -21.36 23.64
N GLY A 106 -21.84 -20.42 24.58
CA GLY A 106 -23.03 -20.02 25.31
C GLY A 106 -23.48 -18.60 25.02
N ALA A 107 -24.76 -18.32 25.25
CA ALA A 107 -25.29 -16.96 25.35
C ALA A 107 -25.40 -16.52 26.82
N LEU A 108 -25.12 -15.24 27.09
CA LEU A 108 -25.32 -14.59 28.38
C LEU A 108 -25.91 -13.20 28.14
N GLY A 109 -27.24 -13.11 28.08
CA GLY A 109 -27.91 -11.86 27.71
C GLY A 109 -27.62 -11.50 26.25
N GLU A 110 -26.98 -10.35 26.03
CA GLU A 110 -26.53 -9.90 24.71
C GLU A 110 -25.09 -10.36 24.39
N ASP A 111 -24.38 -10.91 25.37
CA ASP A 111 -22.99 -11.34 25.24
C ASP A 111 -22.88 -12.84 25.03
N TYR A 112 -21.69 -13.30 24.62
CA TYR A 112 -21.38 -14.70 24.39
C TYR A 112 -20.33 -15.21 25.38
N THR A 113 -20.32 -16.52 25.61
CA THR A 113 -19.29 -17.18 26.44
C THR A 113 -18.68 -18.33 25.64
N PHE A 114 -17.36 -18.37 25.58
CA PHE A 114 -16.62 -19.43 24.89
C PHE A 114 -15.88 -20.25 25.93
N ASP A 115 -16.24 -21.52 26.05
CA ASP A 115 -15.53 -22.52 26.83
C ASP A 115 -14.89 -23.52 25.88
N LEU A 116 -13.64 -23.26 25.49
CA LEU A 116 -12.93 -24.02 24.46
C LEU A 116 -11.78 -24.81 25.07
N LYS A 117 -11.61 -26.05 24.62
CA LYS A 117 -10.50 -26.93 24.97
C LYS A 117 -9.72 -27.35 23.75
N LEU A 118 -8.40 -27.45 23.93
CA LEU A 118 -7.43 -27.98 22.99
C LEU A 118 -7.03 -29.37 23.46
N VAL A 119 -7.23 -30.37 22.59
CA VAL A 119 -6.96 -31.77 22.88
C VAL A 119 -5.88 -32.28 21.94
N ASN A 120 -4.90 -32.98 22.49
CA ASN A 120 -3.89 -33.72 21.74
C ASN A 120 -4.51 -34.99 21.16
N SER A 121 -4.48 -35.15 19.84
CA SER A 121 -5.11 -36.31 19.19
C SER A 121 -4.37 -37.63 19.43
N ALA A 122 -3.06 -37.59 19.65
CA ALA A 122 -2.23 -38.78 19.86
C ALA A 122 -2.47 -39.36 21.26
N THR A 123 -2.48 -38.50 22.28
CA THR A 123 -2.62 -38.90 23.70
C THR A 123 -4.04 -38.82 24.22
N GLY A 124 -4.93 -38.07 23.57
CA GLY A 124 -6.27 -37.76 24.08
C GLY A 124 -6.31 -36.77 25.23
N GLN A 125 -5.18 -36.20 25.63
CA GLN A 125 -5.12 -35.30 26.77
C GLN A 125 -5.54 -33.88 26.41
N GLU A 126 -6.25 -33.23 27.34
CA GLU A 126 -6.51 -31.80 27.29
C GLU A 126 -5.21 -31.05 27.57
N GLU A 127 -4.71 -30.32 26.58
CA GLU A 127 -3.48 -29.52 26.71
C GLU A 127 -3.77 -28.14 27.30
N ARG A 128 -4.92 -27.57 26.97
CA ARG A 128 -5.32 -26.23 27.40
C ARG A 128 -6.83 -26.08 27.31
N ARG A 129 -7.37 -25.25 28.20
CA ARG A 129 -8.75 -24.78 28.16
C ARG A 129 -8.82 -23.30 28.48
N ILE A 130 -9.76 -22.62 27.85
CA ILE A 130 -10.06 -21.21 28.07
C ILE A 130 -11.54 -21.05 28.35
N ASN A 131 -11.87 -20.05 29.16
CA ASN A 131 -13.23 -19.61 29.41
C ASN A 131 -13.26 -18.09 29.28
N GLU A 132 -13.83 -17.58 28.19
CA GLU A 132 -13.81 -16.16 27.85
C GLU A 132 -15.24 -15.66 27.63
N ALA A 133 -15.57 -14.51 28.23
CA ALA A 133 -16.78 -13.77 27.92
C ALA A 133 -16.48 -12.78 26.78
N LEU A 134 -17.32 -12.78 25.76
CA LEU A 134 -17.16 -11.98 24.56
C LEU A 134 -18.36 -11.03 24.43
N SER A 135 -18.07 -9.75 24.17
CA SER A 135 -19.11 -8.75 23.92
C SER A 135 -19.91 -9.11 22.67
N GLY A 136 -21.24 -8.98 22.72
CA GLY A 136 -22.14 -9.18 21.57
C GLY A 136 -21.97 -8.15 20.45
N ARG A 137 -21.32 -7.01 20.75
CA ARG A 137 -21.00 -5.98 19.75
C ARG A 137 -20.02 -6.50 18.70
N VAL A 138 -20.44 -6.45 17.43
CA VAL A 138 -19.70 -6.98 16.27
C VAL A 138 -18.26 -6.45 16.20
N ASP A 139 -18.05 -5.15 16.47
CA ASP A 139 -16.74 -4.49 16.39
C ASP A 139 -15.73 -5.03 17.41
N LEU A 140 -16.22 -5.60 18.52
CA LEU A 140 -15.39 -6.16 19.60
C LEU A 140 -15.34 -7.68 19.57
N LEU A 141 -16.34 -8.32 18.95
CA LEU A 141 -16.46 -9.76 18.90
C LEU A 141 -15.33 -10.40 18.09
N ILE A 142 -15.05 -9.92 16.87
CA ILE A 142 -14.01 -10.52 16.02
C ILE A 142 -12.61 -10.46 16.67
N PRO A 143 -12.13 -9.30 17.19
CA PRO A 143 -10.86 -9.23 17.90
C PRO A 143 -10.82 -10.14 19.15
N ALA A 144 -11.94 -10.23 19.88
CA ALA A 144 -12.02 -11.05 21.08
C ALA A 144 -11.98 -12.56 20.77
N ILE A 145 -12.67 -13.00 19.71
CA ILE A 145 -12.59 -14.39 19.19
C ILE A 145 -11.16 -14.72 18.79
N ARG A 146 -10.50 -13.81 18.05
CA ARG A 146 -9.10 -14.00 17.66
C ARG A 146 -8.21 -14.13 18.90
N GLN A 147 -8.33 -13.23 19.86
CA GLN A 147 -7.55 -13.27 21.09
C GLN A 147 -7.77 -14.58 21.85
N ALA A 148 -9.02 -15.05 21.98
CA ALA A 148 -9.36 -16.32 22.61
C ALA A 148 -8.65 -17.50 21.91
N LEU A 149 -8.67 -17.55 20.58
CA LEU A 149 -7.98 -18.59 19.83
C LEU A 149 -6.46 -18.56 20.01
N TYR A 150 -5.84 -17.37 20.02
CA TYR A 150 -4.41 -17.27 20.31
C TYR A 150 -4.09 -17.69 21.74
N LYS A 151 -4.90 -17.32 22.74
CA LYS A 151 -4.75 -17.84 24.12
C LYS A 151 -4.82 -19.37 24.16
N LEU A 152 -5.69 -19.96 23.34
CA LEU A 152 -5.86 -21.41 23.30
C LEU A 152 -4.73 -22.12 22.54
N LEU A 153 -4.22 -21.57 21.44
CA LEU A 153 -3.28 -22.24 20.55
C LEU A 153 -1.82 -21.79 20.71
N ALA A 154 -1.59 -20.49 20.87
CA ALA A 154 -0.27 -19.84 20.89
C ALA A 154 -0.24 -18.70 21.93
N PRO A 155 -0.37 -19.00 23.24
CA PRO A 155 -0.49 -17.99 24.30
C PRO A 155 0.72 -17.08 24.40
N GLU A 156 1.90 -17.54 24.00
CA GLU A 156 3.13 -16.76 23.92
C GLU A 156 3.07 -15.63 22.87
N GLN A 157 2.17 -15.74 21.90
CA GLN A 157 1.95 -14.73 20.85
C GLN A 157 0.80 -13.77 21.21
N VAL A 158 0.18 -13.92 22.39
CA VAL A 158 -0.87 -13.03 22.88
C VAL A 158 -0.22 -11.76 23.42
N THR A 159 0.14 -10.87 22.50
CA THR A 159 0.82 -9.61 22.83
C THR A 159 0.18 -8.42 22.11
N GLY A 160 0.41 -7.23 22.66
CA GLY A 160 0.11 -5.94 22.06
C GLY A 160 1.27 -4.97 22.22
N SER A 161 1.05 -3.74 21.77
CA SER A 161 2.07 -2.70 21.73
C SER A 161 1.55 -1.40 22.35
N LEU A 162 2.44 -0.62 22.96
CA LEU A 162 2.13 0.69 23.52
C LEU A 162 3.07 1.75 22.91
N ARG A 163 2.50 2.75 22.23
CA ARG A 163 3.23 3.92 21.73
C ARG A 163 2.96 5.08 22.68
N ILE A 164 4.01 5.57 23.32
CA ILE A 164 3.93 6.65 24.31
C ILE A 164 4.51 7.91 23.69
N GLU A 165 3.69 8.95 23.57
CA GLU A 165 4.05 10.24 23.00
C GLU A 165 4.07 11.30 24.10
N VAL A 166 5.25 11.82 24.40
CA VAL A 166 5.47 12.89 25.39
C VAL A 166 6.35 13.95 24.74
N ALA A 167 5.88 15.20 24.73
CA ALA A 167 6.60 16.31 24.11
C ALA A 167 7.95 16.60 24.81
N LEU A 168 8.05 16.29 26.09
CA LEU A 168 9.22 16.56 26.92
C LEU A 168 10.23 15.41 26.86
N ALA A 169 11.44 15.67 26.39
CA ALA A 169 12.53 14.70 26.34
C ALA A 169 13.17 14.45 27.73
N GLY A 170 13.75 13.26 27.93
CA GLY A 170 14.48 12.86 29.13
C GLY A 170 13.63 12.50 30.34
N ALA A 171 12.34 12.18 30.16
CA ALA A 171 11.50 11.61 31.21
C ALA A 171 11.66 10.08 31.22
N GLU A 172 11.84 9.47 32.39
CA GLU A 172 11.87 8.01 32.53
C GLU A 172 10.46 7.43 32.39
N VAL A 173 10.32 6.41 31.55
CA VAL A 173 9.07 5.70 31.30
C VAL A 173 9.15 4.31 31.91
N ARG A 174 8.16 3.96 32.74
CA ARG A 174 8.01 2.65 33.36
C ARG A 174 6.64 2.08 33.04
N ILE A 175 6.59 0.77 32.79
CA ILE A 175 5.33 0.01 32.61
C ILE A 175 5.35 -1.13 33.61
N ASP A 176 4.32 -1.20 34.47
CA ASP A 176 4.22 -2.15 35.59
C ASP A 176 5.48 -2.18 36.47
N GLY A 177 6.07 -1.00 36.68
CA GLY A 177 7.31 -0.85 37.44
C GLY A 177 8.59 -1.27 36.71
N GLN A 178 8.52 -1.76 35.47
CA GLN A 178 9.70 -2.05 34.65
C GLN A 178 10.10 -0.83 33.83
N SER A 179 11.36 -0.38 33.93
CA SER A 179 11.88 0.75 33.14
C SER A 179 11.99 0.36 31.66
N ARG A 180 11.43 1.20 30.78
CA ARG A 180 11.36 0.99 29.32
C ARG A 180 12.20 2.00 28.54
N GLY A 181 12.91 2.89 29.25
CA GLY A 181 13.79 3.90 28.68
C GLY A 181 13.34 5.32 28.99
N THR A 182 13.84 6.29 28.22
CA THR A 182 13.54 7.71 28.39
C THR A 182 12.92 8.31 27.14
N THR A 183 12.03 9.29 27.32
CA THR A 183 11.38 10.00 26.21
C THR A 183 12.36 10.85 25.38
N PRO A 184 12.12 11.03 24.06
CA PRO A 184 11.21 10.27 23.23
C PRO A 184 11.72 8.83 23.04
N LEU A 185 10.81 7.85 23.10
CA LEU A 185 11.15 6.45 22.85
C LEU A 185 11.38 6.22 21.35
N PRO A 186 12.29 5.31 20.96
CA PRO A 186 12.61 5.06 19.55
C PRO A 186 11.46 4.40 18.77
N GLY A 187 10.48 3.81 19.46
CA GLY A 187 9.33 3.15 18.84
C GLY A 187 8.33 2.65 19.88
N PRO A 188 7.27 1.94 19.45
CA PRO A 188 6.33 1.29 20.36
C PRO A 188 7.01 0.26 21.24
N ILE A 189 6.57 0.14 22.49
CA ILE A 189 6.94 -0.94 23.39
C ILE A 189 6.09 -2.15 23.04
N THR A 190 6.71 -3.17 22.46
CA THR A 190 6.05 -4.39 21.99
C THR A 190 6.13 -5.50 23.04
N GLY A 191 5.35 -6.57 22.85
CA GLY A 191 5.40 -7.76 23.71
C GLY A 191 4.66 -7.62 25.05
N LEU A 192 3.82 -6.60 25.20
CA LEU A 192 2.99 -6.40 26.38
C LEU A 192 1.78 -7.34 26.34
N ARG A 193 1.35 -7.87 27.49
CA ARG A 193 0.15 -8.71 27.54
C ARG A 193 -1.10 -7.85 27.29
N PRO A 194 -2.12 -8.32 26.58
CA PRO A 194 -3.37 -7.58 26.49
C PRO A 194 -4.02 -7.43 27.88
N GLY A 195 -4.50 -6.24 28.20
CA GLY A 195 -5.06 -5.91 29.50
C GLY A 195 -4.64 -4.53 30.02
N PRO A 196 -5.04 -4.17 31.24
CA PRO A 196 -4.59 -2.95 31.89
C PRO A 196 -3.11 -3.05 32.27
N HIS A 197 -2.38 -1.97 32.01
CA HIS A 197 -0.98 -1.80 32.37
C HIS A 197 -0.80 -0.48 33.10
N ARG A 198 0.02 -0.46 34.14
CA ARG A 198 0.32 0.78 34.89
C ARG A 198 1.45 1.53 34.20
N LEU A 199 1.12 2.68 33.62
CA LEU A 199 2.08 3.58 32.98
C LEU A 199 2.53 4.64 33.98
N GLU A 200 3.82 4.72 34.22
CA GLU A 200 4.45 5.73 35.08
C GLU A 200 5.49 6.51 34.30
N ILE A 201 5.41 7.84 34.33
CA ILE A 201 6.35 8.73 33.65
C ILE A 201 6.87 9.74 34.66
N THR A 202 8.19 9.77 34.84
CA THR A 202 8.82 10.60 35.87
C THR A 202 9.95 11.43 35.30
N LYS A 203 10.07 12.68 35.78
CA LYS A 203 11.18 13.56 35.43
C LYS A 203 11.47 14.52 36.59
N LYS A 204 12.76 14.78 36.84
CA LYS A 204 13.18 15.73 37.88
C LYS A 204 12.58 17.13 37.61
N GLY A 205 11.91 17.69 38.61
CA GLY A 205 11.27 19.00 38.53
C GLY A 205 9.84 19.01 37.97
N PHE A 206 9.26 17.85 37.68
CA PHE A 206 7.89 17.69 37.21
C PHE A 206 7.10 16.77 38.15
N THR A 207 5.78 16.94 38.17
CA THR A 207 4.88 16.00 38.86
C THR A 207 4.89 14.66 38.12
N PRO A 208 5.07 13.52 38.81
CA PRO A 208 5.06 12.21 38.16
C PRO A 208 3.66 11.90 37.65
N PHE A 209 3.58 11.43 36.40
CA PHE A 209 2.35 10.91 35.82
C PHE A 209 2.22 9.41 36.13
N SER A 210 1.03 8.97 36.52
CA SER A 210 0.71 7.57 36.78
C SER A 210 -0.74 7.30 36.41
N ASP A 211 -0.98 6.40 35.46
CA ASP A 211 -2.33 6.01 35.06
C ASP A 211 -2.38 4.56 34.55
N GLU A 212 -3.58 3.99 34.44
CA GLU A 212 -3.81 2.68 33.85
C GLU A 212 -4.16 2.81 32.36
N VAL A 213 -3.41 2.11 31.51
CA VAL A 213 -3.59 2.12 30.06
C VAL A 213 -3.91 0.72 29.57
N ALA A 214 -4.94 0.59 28.73
CA ALA A 214 -5.34 -0.69 28.18
C ALA A 214 -4.51 -1.04 26.94
N VAL A 215 -3.75 -2.13 27.00
CA VAL A 215 -3.09 -2.74 25.84
C VAL A 215 -4.05 -3.72 25.18
N ARG A 216 -4.21 -3.60 23.86
CA ARG A 216 -5.07 -4.49 23.07
C ARG A 216 -4.24 -5.48 22.27
N PHE A 217 -4.79 -6.68 22.08
CA PHE A 217 -4.16 -7.76 21.33
C PHE A 217 -3.93 -7.36 19.87
N GLN A 218 -2.69 -7.52 19.38
CA GLN A 218 -2.27 -7.19 17.99
C GLN A 218 -2.59 -5.73 17.57
N GLN A 219 -2.67 -4.82 18.54
CA GLN A 219 -2.87 -3.40 18.28
C GLN A 219 -1.77 -2.59 18.99
N THR A 220 -1.50 -1.41 18.44
CA THR A 220 -0.70 -0.40 19.11
C THR A 220 -1.64 0.58 19.79
N THR A 221 -1.68 0.56 21.13
CA THR A 221 -2.34 1.61 21.90
C THR A 221 -1.43 2.83 21.91
N ARG A 222 -1.92 3.96 21.41
CA ARG A 222 -1.21 5.25 21.41
C ARG A 222 -1.69 6.08 22.60
N VAL A 223 -0.77 6.49 23.45
CA VAL A 223 -1.01 7.30 24.65
C VAL A 223 -0.24 8.61 24.49
N GLN A 224 -0.97 9.72 24.49
CA GLN A 224 -0.40 11.06 24.56
C GLN A 224 -0.49 11.56 25.98
N VAL A 225 0.63 11.99 26.54
CA VAL A 225 0.71 12.50 27.91
C VAL A 225 1.35 13.88 27.91
N ASP A 226 0.66 14.82 28.54
CA ASP A 226 1.26 16.09 28.91
C ASP A 226 1.80 15.99 30.35
N LEU A 227 3.13 15.82 30.45
CA LEU A 227 3.81 15.68 31.74
C LEU A 227 3.81 17.00 32.54
N ALA A 228 3.59 18.16 31.92
CA ALA A 228 3.56 19.44 32.64
C ALA A 228 2.28 19.56 33.49
N SER A 229 1.16 19.07 32.96
CA SER A 229 -0.13 19.03 33.65
C SER A 229 -0.41 17.67 34.32
N SER A 230 0.44 16.67 34.10
CA SER A 230 0.28 15.30 34.60
C SER A 230 -1.06 14.67 34.20
N VAL A 231 -1.49 14.90 32.95
CA VAL A 231 -2.71 14.32 32.39
C VAL A 231 -2.46 13.55 31.10
N MET A 232 -3.26 12.50 30.89
CA MET A 232 -3.37 11.85 29.59
C MET A 232 -4.23 12.73 28.68
N THR A 233 -3.65 13.20 27.59
CA THR A 233 -4.30 14.10 26.63
C THR A 233 -4.93 13.36 25.46
N GLY A 234 -4.53 12.10 25.22
CA GLY A 234 -5.11 11.27 24.16
C GLY A 234 -4.87 9.79 24.37
N LEU A 235 -5.88 8.97 24.01
CA LEU A 235 -5.81 7.52 23.97
C LEU A 235 -6.45 7.05 22.66
N ALA A 236 -5.66 6.40 21.80
CA ALA A 236 -6.14 5.85 20.53
C ALA A 236 -5.66 4.41 20.34
N PHE A 237 -6.43 3.60 19.61
CA PHE A 237 -6.07 2.23 19.29
C PHE A 237 -5.83 2.12 17.79
N GLU A 238 -4.58 1.86 17.42
CA GLU A 238 -4.17 1.72 16.02
C GLU A 238 -4.03 0.23 15.71
N ASN A 239 -4.79 -0.25 14.72
CA ASN A 239 -4.63 -1.62 14.25
C ASN A 239 -3.25 -1.75 13.59
N GLU A 240 -2.49 -2.78 13.93
CA GLU A 240 -1.18 -3.05 13.31
C GLU A 240 -1.29 -3.32 11.79
N SER A 241 -2.50 -3.55 11.28
CA SER A 241 -2.80 -3.66 9.84
C SER A 241 -3.00 -2.32 9.12
N ALA A 242 -2.98 -1.20 9.83
CA ALA A 242 -2.88 0.12 9.23
C ALA A 242 -1.40 0.52 9.21
N GLU A 243 -0.59 -0.18 8.42
CA GLU A 243 0.57 0.49 7.86
C GLU A 243 -0.01 1.74 7.16
N PRO A 244 0.41 2.97 7.53
CA PRO A 244 -0.06 4.14 6.81
C PRO A 244 0.16 3.83 5.34
N PRO A 245 -0.87 4.01 4.47
CA PRO A 245 -0.73 3.71 3.05
C PRO A 245 0.61 4.31 2.64
N PRO A 246 1.50 3.50 2.02
CA PRO A 246 2.88 3.93 1.77
C PRO A 246 2.78 5.35 1.25
N ALA A 247 3.42 6.29 1.97
CA ALA A 247 3.37 7.69 1.60
C ALA A 247 3.59 7.70 0.10
N ILE A 248 2.58 8.13 -0.66
CA ILE A 248 2.68 8.15 -2.11
C ILE A 248 3.90 9.02 -2.36
N GLU A 249 5.06 8.41 -2.61
CA GLU A 249 6.21 9.13 -3.12
C GLU A 249 5.61 9.82 -4.34
N PRO A 250 5.55 11.16 -4.37
CA PRO A 250 4.98 11.84 -5.50
C PRO A 250 5.73 11.29 -6.69
N LEU A 251 5.03 10.56 -7.55
CA LEU A 251 5.60 10.08 -8.80
C LEU A 251 6.15 11.35 -9.45
N ILE A 252 7.48 11.49 -9.42
CA ILE A 252 8.16 12.52 -10.18
C ILE A 252 7.95 12.06 -11.62
N LEU A 253 6.80 12.44 -12.18
CA LEU A 253 6.49 12.18 -13.57
C LEU A 253 7.66 12.76 -14.36
N PRO A 254 8.33 11.95 -15.21
CA PRO A 254 9.38 12.49 -16.06
C PRO A 254 8.80 13.69 -16.80
N PRO A 255 9.56 14.80 -16.93
CA PRO A 255 9.07 15.98 -17.63
C PRO A 255 8.55 15.56 -19.01
N PRO A 256 7.38 16.08 -19.45
CA PRO A 256 6.81 15.69 -20.73
C PRO A 256 7.86 15.88 -21.83
N PRO A 257 7.94 14.96 -22.81
CA PRO A 257 8.94 15.05 -23.86
C PRO A 257 8.80 16.41 -24.58
N PRO A 258 9.92 17.08 -24.92
CA PRO A 258 9.87 18.39 -25.55
C PRO A 258 9.08 18.31 -26.86
N ASN A 259 8.08 19.18 -27.00
CA ASN A 259 7.19 19.22 -28.14
C ASN A 259 7.97 19.63 -29.41
N ARG A 260 8.42 18.61 -30.16
CA ARG A 260 9.21 18.77 -31.40
C ARG A 260 8.49 19.59 -32.47
N VAL A 261 7.15 19.63 -32.45
CA VAL A 261 6.32 20.37 -33.42
C VAL A 261 6.47 21.88 -33.22
N ARG A 262 6.48 22.36 -31.98
CA ARG A 262 6.71 23.78 -31.67
C ARG A 262 8.10 24.26 -32.10
N SER A 263 9.16 23.49 -31.84
CA SER A 263 10.50 23.88 -32.29
C SER A 263 10.62 23.94 -33.82
N ALA A 264 9.94 23.03 -34.53
CA ALA A 264 9.92 23.04 -36.00
C ALA A 264 9.16 24.27 -36.56
N ALA A 265 8.03 24.64 -35.93
CA ALA A 265 7.24 25.80 -36.33
C ALA A 265 8.01 27.13 -36.20
N TRP A 266 8.74 27.32 -35.10
CA TRP A 266 9.56 28.53 -34.92
C TRP A 266 10.75 28.58 -35.89
N GLY A 267 11.34 27.44 -36.23
CA GLY A 267 12.45 27.35 -37.19
C GLY A 267 12.03 27.75 -38.62
N THR A 268 10.88 27.28 -39.10
CA THR A 268 10.37 27.63 -40.42
C THR A 268 9.91 29.09 -40.49
N LEU A 269 9.31 29.61 -39.41
CA LEU A 269 8.95 31.03 -39.32
C LEU A 269 10.17 31.95 -39.40
N ALA A 270 11.24 31.63 -38.68
CA ALA A 270 12.49 32.40 -38.71
C ALA A 270 13.11 32.41 -40.12
N THR A 271 13.05 31.27 -40.81
CA THR A 271 13.52 31.15 -42.19
C THR A 271 12.70 32.03 -43.14
N ALA A 272 11.36 31.98 -43.03
CA ALA A 272 10.46 32.81 -43.83
C ALA A 272 10.76 34.31 -43.65
N ALA A 273 10.90 34.76 -42.40
CA ALA A 273 11.22 36.14 -42.07
C ALA A 273 12.58 36.58 -42.64
N GLY A 274 13.62 35.75 -42.46
CA GLY A 274 14.96 36.02 -42.98
C GLY A 274 14.99 36.14 -44.50
N THR A 275 14.36 35.20 -45.21
CA THR A 275 14.30 35.23 -46.68
C THR A 275 13.45 36.38 -47.22
N GLY A 276 12.37 36.75 -46.52
CA GLY A 276 11.52 37.88 -46.88
C GLY A 276 12.26 39.22 -46.79
N LEU A 277 13.08 39.41 -45.75
CA LEU A 277 13.91 40.61 -45.60
C LEU A 277 14.95 40.74 -46.70
N LEU A 278 15.64 39.65 -47.05
CA LEU A 278 16.60 39.63 -48.15
C LEU A 278 15.93 39.93 -49.49
N ALA A 279 14.77 39.34 -49.75
CA ALA A 279 14.00 39.59 -50.96
C ALA A 279 13.56 41.07 -51.07
N GLY A 280 13.09 41.66 -49.97
CA GLY A 280 12.75 43.08 -49.90
C GLY A 280 13.96 43.99 -50.15
N PHE A 281 15.12 43.66 -49.60
CA PHE A 281 16.36 44.41 -49.82
C PHE A 281 16.78 44.39 -51.30
N PHE A 282 16.77 43.22 -51.94
CA PHE A 282 17.10 43.10 -53.37
C PHE A 282 16.06 43.75 -54.28
N GLY A 283 14.78 43.70 -53.90
CA GLY A 283 13.72 44.45 -54.59
C GLY A 283 13.96 45.96 -54.55
N TRP A 284 14.30 46.50 -53.38
CA TRP A 284 14.65 47.92 -53.23
C TRP A 284 15.90 48.31 -54.03
N ARG A 285 16.93 47.45 -54.05
CA ARG A 285 18.13 47.65 -54.89
C ARG A 285 17.81 47.62 -56.38
N SER A 286 16.93 46.72 -56.81
CA SER A 286 16.47 46.66 -58.21
C SER A 286 15.73 47.94 -58.59
N GLN A 287 14.79 48.39 -57.77
CA GLN A 287 14.03 49.63 -58.02
C GLN A 287 14.94 50.86 -58.09
N SER A 288 15.96 50.90 -57.23
CA SER A 288 16.93 51.99 -57.23
C SER A 288 17.77 52.01 -58.52
N ALA A 289 18.14 50.84 -59.05
CA ALA A 289 18.83 50.72 -60.33
C ALA A 289 17.93 51.16 -61.51
N GLU A 290 16.65 50.77 -61.50
CA GLU A 290 15.68 51.23 -62.51
C GLU A 290 15.51 52.75 -62.48
N ASN A 291 15.44 53.36 -61.29
CA ASN A 291 15.35 54.81 -61.17
C ASN A 291 16.58 55.51 -61.76
N LEU A 292 17.78 54.98 -61.56
CA LEU A 292 19.02 55.53 -62.14
C LEU A 292 19.01 55.44 -63.67
N VAL A 293 18.59 54.30 -64.22
CA VAL A 293 18.45 54.09 -65.68
C VAL A 293 17.40 55.04 -66.25
N ALA A 294 16.26 55.22 -65.58
CA ALA A 294 15.19 56.11 -66.01
C ALA A 294 15.61 57.59 -66.01
N HIS A 295 16.45 58.01 -65.05
CA HIS A 295 17.04 59.35 -65.05
C HIS A 295 18.06 59.53 -66.18
N ALA A 296 18.94 58.55 -66.41
CA ALA A 296 19.91 58.58 -67.50
C ALA A 296 19.23 58.61 -68.88
N ALA A 297 18.15 57.84 -69.06
CA ALA A 297 17.36 57.82 -70.29
C ALA A 297 16.67 59.16 -70.58
N ARG A 298 16.13 59.82 -69.54
CA ARG A 298 15.50 61.15 -69.68
C ARG A 298 16.48 62.25 -70.06
N ASN A 299 17.74 62.11 -69.66
CA ASN A 299 18.79 63.10 -69.91
C ASN A 299 19.67 62.76 -71.12
N SER A 300 19.32 61.70 -71.89
CA SER A 300 20.06 61.24 -73.07
C SER A 300 21.53 60.90 -72.84
N THR A 301 21.92 60.54 -71.61
CA THR A 301 23.30 60.18 -71.23
C THR A 301 23.46 58.66 -71.15
N LEU A 302 23.35 57.97 -72.29
CA LEU A 302 23.52 56.52 -72.39
C LEU A 302 25.00 56.18 -72.59
N ASP A 303 25.72 55.99 -71.48
CA ASP A 303 27.12 55.56 -71.44
C ASP A 303 27.21 54.01 -71.43
N PRO A 304 28.19 53.36 -72.10
CA PRO A 304 28.42 51.91 -72.06
C PRO A 304 28.46 51.26 -70.66
N GLY A 305 28.77 52.01 -69.59
CA GLY A 305 28.69 51.51 -68.20
C GLY A 305 27.26 51.19 -67.71
N LEU A 306 26.22 51.59 -68.44
CA LEU A 306 24.82 51.40 -68.04
C LEU A 306 24.31 49.97 -68.29
N GLU A 307 24.89 49.24 -69.25
CA GLU A 307 24.50 47.84 -69.53
C GLU A 307 24.74 46.94 -68.32
N ASP A 308 25.86 47.13 -67.61
CA ASP A 308 26.19 46.41 -66.38
C ASP A 308 25.24 46.76 -65.22
N THR A 309 24.74 48.00 -65.17
CA THR A 309 23.73 48.41 -64.18
C THR A 309 22.38 47.74 -64.45
N ILE A 310 21.98 47.62 -65.71
CA ILE A 310 20.76 46.92 -66.12
C ILE A 310 20.89 45.42 -65.85
N ALA A 311 22.03 44.80 -66.14
CA ALA A 311 22.30 43.39 -65.87
C ALA A 311 22.25 43.08 -64.36
N ARG A 312 22.83 43.94 -63.52
CA ARG A 312 22.72 43.86 -62.06
C ARG A 312 21.29 44.08 -61.55
N GLY A 313 20.53 44.99 -62.16
CA GLY A 313 19.11 45.18 -61.85
C GLY A 313 18.28 43.91 -62.07
N ARG A 314 18.42 43.26 -63.24
CA ARG A 314 17.69 42.02 -63.56
C ARG A 314 18.03 40.86 -62.62
N THR A 315 19.31 40.73 -62.25
CA THR A 315 19.74 39.69 -61.30
C THR A 315 19.18 39.95 -59.90
N TYR A 316 19.14 41.21 -59.42
CA TYR A 316 18.47 41.55 -58.16
C TYR A 316 16.97 41.30 -58.20
N ALA A 317 16.28 41.62 -59.30
CA ALA A 317 14.85 41.32 -59.46
C ALA A 317 14.57 39.81 -59.42
N THR A 318 15.44 38.99 -60.02
CA THR A 318 15.29 37.53 -60.00
C THR A 318 15.51 36.98 -58.58
N LEU A 319 16.52 37.47 -57.87
CA LEU A 319 16.78 37.11 -56.47
C LEU A 319 15.62 37.51 -55.55
N ALA A 320 15.03 38.68 -55.76
CA ALA A 320 13.86 39.13 -55.01
C ALA A 320 12.65 38.20 -55.25
N ASN A 321 12.35 37.87 -56.51
CA ASN A 321 11.22 37.01 -56.84
C ASN A 321 11.38 35.57 -56.31
N VAL A 322 12.58 34.99 -56.42
CA VAL A 322 12.89 33.67 -55.85
C VAL A 322 12.78 33.70 -54.33
N GLY A 323 13.30 34.76 -53.69
CA GLY A 323 13.23 34.94 -52.24
C GLY A 323 11.79 35.06 -51.71
N ILE A 324 10.91 35.78 -52.41
CA ILE A 324 9.47 35.87 -52.07
C ILE A 324 8.81 34.48 -52.17
N GLY A 325 9.13 33.70 -53.20
CA GLY A 325 8.60 32.34 -53.35
C GLY A 325 8.99 31.41 -52.19
N ILE A 326 10.26 31.44 -51.78
CA ILE A 326 10.77 30.65 -50.64
C ILE A 326 10.11 31.10 -49.33
N ALA A 327 10.04 32.41 -49.10
CA ALA A 327 9.41 32.97 -47.91
C ALA A 327 7.93 32.57 -47.79
N GLY A 328 7.19 32.58 -48.91
CA GLY A 328 5.80 32.13 -48.96
C GLY A 328 5.64 30.65 -48.60
N ALA A 329 6.45 29.77 -49.19
CA ALA A 329 6.42 28.33 -48.88
C ALA A 329 6.80 28.03 -47.41
N ALA A 330 7.79 28.73 -46.87
CA ALA A 330 8.21 28.60 -45.48
C ALA A 330 7.14 29.11 -44.49
N ALA A 331 6.42 30.19 -44.83
CA ALA A 331 5.31 30.70 -44.01
C ALA A 331 4.12 29.72 -43.98
N LEU A 332 3.77 29.12 -45.13
CA LEU A 332 2.70 28.13 -45.20
C LEU A 332 3.04 26.86 -44.40
N THR A 333 4.27 26.37 -44.48
CA THR A 333 4.70 25.22 -43.67
C THR A 333 4.72 25.53 -42.17
N SER A 334 5.13 26.74 -41.76
CA SER A 334 5.01 27.20 -40.38
C SER A 334 3.56 27.22 -39.89
N LEU A 335 2.61 27.66 -40.73
CA LEU A 335 1.19 27.69 -40.39
C LEU A 335 0.64 26.28 -40.18
N VAL A 336 1.00 25.32 -41.04
CA VAL A 336 0.58 23.91 -40.91
C VAL A 336 1.08 23.30 -39.60
N PHE A 337 2.35 23.52 -39.22
CA PHE A 337 2.86 23.03 -37.94
C PHE A 337 2.14 23.63 -36.74
N TRP A 338 1.73 24.90 -36.81
CA TRP A 338 0.95 25.56 -35.76
C TRP A 338 -0.47 24.98 -35.62
N ILE A 339 -1.12 24.65 -36.73
CA ILE A 339 -2.45 24.02 -36.72
C ILE A 339 -2.38 22.62 -36.09
N ILE A 340 -1.34 21.84 -36.42
CA ILE A 340 -1.13 20.50 -35.83
C ILE A 340 -0.84 20.58 -34.32
N ASP A 341 -0.06 21.59 -33.88
CA ASP A 341 0.17 21.84 -32.45
C ASP A 341 -1.12 22.21 -31.71
N TRP A 342 -1.98 23.00 -32.36
CA TRP A 342 -3.26 23.39 -31.79
C TRP A 342 -4.24 22.22 -31.67
N SER A 343 -4.36 21.36 -32.68
CA SER A 343 -5.27 20.21 -32.63
C SER A 343 -4.82 19.14 -31.62
N SER A 344 -3.52 19.02 -31.37
CA SER A 344 -2.97 18.06 -30.40
C SER A 344 -3.10 18.51 -28.95
N ALA A 345 -3.49 19.76 -28.69
CA ALA A 345 -3.74 20.27 -27.34
C ALA A 345 -5.10 19.82 -26.77
N GLU A 346 -6.02 19.32 -27.59
CA GLU A 346 -7.39 18.94 -27.19
C GLU A 346 -7.49 17.50 -26.62
N ASP A 347 -6.45 16.68 -26.75
CA ASP A 347 -6.45 15.26 -26.35
C ASP A 347 -5.97 14.98 -24.91
N VAL A 348 -5.96 15.96 -24.01
CA VAL A 348 -5.64 15.72 -22.58
C VAL A 348 -6.93 15.47 -21.80
N PRO A 349 -7.29 14.22 -21.45
CA PRO A 349 -8.42 13.97 -20.56
C PRO A 349 -8.13 14.57 -19.19
N SER A 350 -9.03 15.46 -18.74
CA SER A 350 -9.00 16.05 -17.40
C SER A 350 -9.14 14.96 -16.33
N PRO A 351 -8.36 14.97 -15.23
CA PRO A 351 -8.56 14.04 -14.14
C PRO A 351 -9.94 14.26 -13.51
N ALA A 352 -10.71 13.17 -13.44
CA ALA A 352 -12.04 13.16 -12.85
C ALA A 352 -12.02 13.73 -11.42
N THR A 353 -12.82 14.78 -11.19
CA THR A 353 -13.16 15.28 -9.87
C THR A 353 -14.00 14.22 -9.12
N PRO A 354 -13.69 13.87 -7.86
CA PRO A 354 -14.58 13.04 -7.06
C PRO A 354 -15.83 13.85 -6.72
N GLY A 355 -16.98 13.40 -7.21
CA GLY A 355 -18.29 14.02 -6.97
C GLY A 355 -18.69 13.95 -5.50
N ALA A 356 -19.00 15.12 -4.93
CA ALA A 356 -19.78 15.26 -3.73
C ALA A 356 -21.28 15.06 -4.05
N GLY A 357 -21.99 14.33 -3.19
CA GLY A 357 -23.45 14.40 -3.07
C GLY A 357 -24.24 13.29 -3.76
N GLY A 358 -24.63 12.29 -2.97
CA GLY A 358 -25.64 11.30 -3.35
C GLY A 358 -26.58 11.00 -2.18
N THR A 359 -27.51 11.90 -1.91
CA THR A 359 -28.69 11.64 -1.06
C THR A 359 -29.62 10.67 -1.79
N VAL A 360 -29.74 9.45 -1.28
CA VAL A 360 -30.73 8.47 -1.74
C VAL A 360 -32.03 8.73 -1.00
N GLY A 361 -33.03 9.23 -1.72
CA GLY A 361 -34.42 9.26 -1.26
C GLY A 361 -35.08 7.91 -1.50
N PHE A 362 -35.58 7.28 -0.44
CA PHE A 362 -36.51 6.17 -0.53
C PHE A 362 -37.94 6.69 -0.38
N ARG A 363 -38.75 6.46 -1.41
CA ARG A 363 -40.22 6.41 -1.32
C ARG A 363 -40.60 5.00 -0.85
N PHE A 364 -41.36 4.90 0.22
CA PHE A 364 -42.46 3.96 0.39
C PHE A 364 -43.59 4.67 1.13
#